data_AF-C7XW48-F1
#
_entry.id   AF-C7XW48-F1
#
_cell.length_a   1.000
_cell.length_b   1.000
_cell.length_c   1.000
_cell.angle_alpha   90.00
_cell.angle_beta   90.00
_cell.angle_gamma   90.00
#
_symmetry.space_group_name_H-M   'P 1'
#
loop_
_entity.id
_entity.type
_entity.pdbx_description
1 polymer ?
#
loop_
_entity_poly.entity_id
_entity_poly.type
_entity_poly.pdbx_seq_one_letter_code
_entity_poly.pdbx_strand_id
1 'polypeptide(L)'
;MGWYKGRYVMNHRTLSQWFDASRHKKDNYFRIRNRDQADKNVVKFVYSPNVVKNRRLYAPCATVYKYYLEYCDQQGITPLGNRQFKKNMQLLGFVYQKHHRFYAGYYQNKVTTAYKNIGIRSQTKNK
;
A
#
# COMPACT_ATOMS: atom_id res chain seq x y z
N MET A 1 49.37 -24.28 -1.83
CA MET A 1 48.09 -23.88 -1.20
C MET A 1 47.75 -22.45 -1.60
N GLY A 2 46.57 -22.22 -2.18
CA GLY A 2 46.10 -20.89 -2.57
C GLY A 2 45.49 -20.15 -1.37
N TRP A 3 45.88 -18.89 -1.17
CA TRP A 3 45.26 -18.01 -0.19
C TRP A 3 44.56 -16.87 -0.94
N TYR A 4 43.23 -16.89 -0.82
CA TYR A 4 42.28 -15.96 -1.42
C TYR A 4 42.60 -14.52 -1.04
N LYS A 5 43.03 -13.68 -1.99
CA LYS A 5 43.10 -12.22 -1.82
C LYS A 5 41.71 -11.64 -2.08
N GLY A 6 40.87 -11.58 -1.05
CA GLY A 6 39.59 -10.87 -1.12
C GLY A 6 39.83 -9.41 -1.52
N ARG A 7 39.36 -9.01 -2.72
CA ARG A 7 39.30 -7.60 -3.12
C ARG A 7 38.28 -6.91 -2.22
N TYR A 8 38.74 -6.04 -1.33
CA TYR A 8 37.87 -5.07 -0.67
C TYR A 8 37.32 -4.12 -1.74
N VAL A 9 36.04 -4.27 -2.08
CA VAL A 9 35.33 -3.32 -2.94
C VAL A 9 34.88 -2.17 -2.08
N MET A 10 35.64 -1.07 -2.09
CA MET A 10 35.21 0.20 -1.49
C MET A 10 34.01 0.72 -2.30
N ASN A 11 32.81 0.60 -1.75
CA ASN A 11 31.61 1.18 -2.34
C ASN A 11 31.63 2.69 -2.01
N HIS A 12 32.05 3.52 -2.97
CA HIS A 12 32.14 4.99 -2.85
C HIS A 12 30.78 5.71 -2.73
N ARG A 13 29.71 5.01 -2.31
CA ARG A 13 28.41 5.64 -2.07
C ARG A 13 28.41 6.29 -0.69
N THR A 14 28.32 7.61 -0.66
CA THR A 14 28.15 8.36 0.58
C THR A 14 26.85 7.97 1.28
N LEU A 15 26.79 8.09 2.61
CA LEU A 15 25.56 7.87 3.38
C LEU A 15 24.41 8.73 2.83
N SER A 16 24.69 9.95 2.38
CA SER A 16 23.68 10.81 1.74
C SER A 16 23.06 10.21 0.47
N GLN A 17 23.82 9.46 -0.34
CA GLN A 17 23.31 8.74 -1.52
C GLN A 17 22.50 7.49 -1.16
N TRP A 18 22.68 6.94 0.04
CA TRP A 18 21.83 5.88 0.60
C TRP A 18 20.51 6.43 1.16
N PHE A 19 20.58 7.61 1.79
CA PHE A 19 19.43 8.33 2.33
C PHE A 19 18.69 9.20 1.29
N ASP A 20 19.16 9.23 0.06
CA ASP A 20 18.54 10.02 -1.01
C ASP A 20 17.12 9.50 -1.29
N ALA A 21 16.14 10.18 -0.71
CA ALA A 21 14.72 9.83 -0.76
C ALA A 21 14.19 9.76 -2.21
N SER A 22 14.88 10.40 -3.15
CA SER A 22 14.56 10.38 -4.58
C SER A 22 14.76 8.98 -5.21
N ARG A 23 15.77 8.20 -4.78
CA ARG A 23 15.98 6.80 -5.22
C ARG A 23 14.92 5.86 -4.65
N HIS A 24 14.52 6.05 -3.39
CA HIS A 24 13.48 5.26 -2.74
C HIS A 24 12.09 5.42 -3.39
N LYS A 25 11.82 6.52 -4.10
CA LYS A 25 10.54 6.73 -4.80
C LYS A 25 10.28 5.67 -5.87
N LYS A 26 11.30 5.24 -6.63
CA LYS A 26 11.14 4.20 -7.67
C LYS A 26 10.89 2.82 -7.06
N ASP A 27 11.62 2.45 -6.01
CA ASP A 27 11.50 1.13 -5.38
C ASP A 27 10.15 0.93 -4.67
N ASN A 28 9.60 2.01 -4.14
CA ASN A 28 8.34 2.00 -3.40
C ASN A 28 7.11 2.20 -4.30
N TYR A 29 7.27 2.69 -5.52
CA TYR A 29 6.17 2.98 -6.43
C TYR A 29 5.38 1.73 -6.79
N PHE A 30 4.05 1.80 -6.59
CA PHE A 30 3.13 0.74 -7.02
C PHE A 30 2.33 1.20 -8.25
N ARG A 31 2.46 0.44 -9.35
CA ARG A 31 1.70 0.64 -10.59
C ARG A 31 0.43 -0.20 -10.58
N ILE A 32 -0.71 0.47 -10.68
CA ILE A 32 -2.03 -0.17 -10.82
C ILE A 32 -2.17 -0.84 -12.18
N ARG A 33 -2.75 -2.04 -12.19
CA ARG A 33 -3.02 -2.88 -13.37
C ARG A 33 -4.51 -2.83 -13.76
N ASN A 34 -4.84 -3.26 -14.98
CA ASN A 34 -6.19 -3.54 -15.47
C ASN A 34 -7.26 -2.49 -15.12
N ARG A 35 -6.92 -1.20 -15.23
CA ARG A 35 -7.79 -0.08 -14.84
C ARG A 35 -9.08 -0.06 -15.64
N ASP A 36 -9.01 -0.44 -16.90
CA ASP A 36 -10.14 -0.41 -17.84
C ASP A 36 -11.17 -1.51 -17.56
N GLN A 37 -10.77 -2.55 -16.82
CA GLN A 37 -11.64 -3.67 -16.43
C GLN A 37 -12.25 -3.51 -15.03
N ALA A 38 -11.69 -2.63 -14.22
CA ALA A 38 -12.15 -2.39 -12.86
C ALA A 38 -13.26 -1.34 -12.83
N ASP A 39 -14.09 -1.41 -11.79
CA ASP A 39 -15.13 -0.41 -11.55
C ASP A 39 -14.54 1.00 -11.44
N LYS A 40 -15.16 1.96 -12.15
CA LYS A 40 -14.68 3.33 -12.25
C LYS A 40 -14.60 4.03 -10.89
N ASN A 41 -15.52 3.72 -9.97
CA ASN A 41 -15.56 4.36 -8.65
C ASN A 41 -14.46 3.80 -7.74
N VAL A 42 -14.18 2.50 -7.81
CA VAL A 42 -13.04 1.90 -7.12
C VAL A 42 -11.71 2.45 -7.64
N VAL A 43 -11.59 2.62 -8.96
CA VAL A 43 -10.43 3.27 -9.57
C VAL A 43 -10.27 4.69 -9.03
N LYS A 44 -11.33 5.51 -9.08
CA LYS A 44 -11.31 6.89 -8.55
C LYS A 44 -10.93 6.93 -7.07
N PHE A 45 -11.49 6.05 -6.24
CA PHE A 45 -11.13 5.92 -4.82
C PHE A 45 -9.63 5.66 -4.63
N VAL A 46 -9.05 4.73 -5.39
CA VAL A 46 -7.62 4.40 -5.30
C VAL A 46 -6.71 5.55 -5.79
N TYR A 47 -7.23 6.43 -6.64
CA TYR A 47 -6.55 7.67 -7.06
C TYR A 47 -6.83 8.86 -6.15
N SER A 48 -7.76 8.74 -5.19
CA SER A 48 -8.08 9.80 -4.25
C SER A 48 -6.87 10.15 -3.37
N PRO A 49 -6.79 11.39 -2.86
CA PRO A 49 -5.71 11.82 -1.97
C PRO A 49 -5.66 11.04 -0.64
N ASN A 50 -6.75 10.35 -0.28
CA ASN A 50 -6.85 9.55 0.94
C ASN A 50 -6.10 8.21 0.83
N VAL A 51 -5.71 7.79 -0.37
CA VAL A 51 -5.08 6.49 -0.63
C VAL A 51 -3.62 6.67 -1.04
N VAL A 52 -2.71 6.02 -0.32
CA VAL A 52 -1.28 5.95 -0.64
C VAL A 52 -0.99 4.63 -1.34
N LYS A 53 -0.37 4.70 -2.52
CA LYS A 53 0.06 3.53 -3.30
C LYS A 53 1.55 3.32 -3.07
N ASN A 54 1.92 2.27 -2.34
CA ASN A 54 3.31 1.97 -2.05
C ASN A 54 3.50 0.48 -1.79
N ARG A 55 4.46 -0.16 -2.48
CA ARG A 55 4.72 -1.62 -2.44
C ARG A 55 5.01 -2.19 -1.06
N ARG A 56 5.47 -1.36 -0.12
CA ARG A 56 5.81 -1.75 1.26
C ARG A 56 4.64 -1.61 2.22
N LEU A 57 3.57 -0.92 1.84
CA LEU A 57 2.45 -0.66 2.71
C LEU A 57 1.44 -1.81 2.70
N TYR A 58 0.86 -2.01 3.87
CA TYR A 58 -0.24 -2.91 4.12
C TYR A 58 -1.34 -2.13 4.82
N ALA A 59 -2.58 -2.36 4.43
CA ALA A 59 -3.74 -1.80 5.11
C ALA A 59 -4.75 -2.91 5.41
N PRO A 60 -5.40 -2.91 6.59
CA PRO A 60 -6.42 -3.89 6.91
C PRO A 60 -7.58 -3.82 5.91
N CYS A 61 -8.05 -4.96 5.40
CA CYS A 61 -9.10 -5.00 4.38
C CYS A 61 -10.38 -4.29 4.83
N ALA A 62 -10.78 -4.51 6.09
CA ALA A 62 -11.96 -3.88 6.68
C ALA A 62 -11.83 -2.35 6.73
N THR A 63 -10.65 -1.83 7.10
CA THR A 63 -10.38 -0.40 7.13
C THR A 63 -10.43 0.21 5.73
N VAL A 64 -9.80 -0.44 4.75
CA VAL A 64 -9.83 0.04 3.35
C VAL A 64 -11.26 0.10 2.82
N TYR A 65 -12.08 -0.93 3.10
CA TYR A 65 -13.48 -0.93 2.67
C TYR A 65 -14.30 0.15 3.39
N LYS A 66 -14.08 0.39 4.69
CA LYS A 66 -14.73 1.48 5.42
C LYS A 66 -14.43 2.84 4.78
N TYR A 67 -13.17 3.11 4.46
CA TYR A 67 -12.77 4.36 3.79
C TYR A 67 -13.34 4.47 2.38
N TYR A 68 -13.54 3.35 1.68
CA TYR A 68 -14.25 3.33 0.40
C TYR A 68 -15.73 3.71 0.57
N LEU A 69 -16.40 3.20 1.62
CA LEU A 69 -17.78 3.59 1.92
C LEU A 69 -17.88 5.09 2.24
N GLU A 70 -16.99 5.61 3.09
CA GLU A 70 -16.92 7.03 3.42
C GLU A 70 -16.64 7.89 2.17
N TYR A 71 -15.76 7.43 1.28
CA TYR A 71 -15.50 8.10 0.01
C TYR A 71 -16.73 8.12 -0.89
N CYS A 72 -17.44 7.00 -1.02
CA CYS A 72 -18.66 6.92 -1.83
C CYS A 72 -19.76 7.84 -1.29
N ASP A 73 -19.92 7.87 0.04
CA ASP A 73 -20.87 8.76 0.72
C ASP A 73 -20.57 10.24 0.44
N GLN A 74 -19.31 10.65 0.59
CA GLN A 74 -18.85 12.02 0.28
C GLN A 74 -19.07 12.43 -1.19
N GLN A 75 -19.10 11.46 -2.10
CA GLN A 75 -19.29 11.71 -3.54
C GLN A 75 -20.74 11.49 -3.99
N GLY A 76 -21.66 11.09 -3.10
CA GLY A 76 -23.05 10.77 -3.45
C GLY A 76 -23.18 9.55 -4.36
N ILE A 77 -22.27 8.58 -4.27
CA ILE A 77 -22.21 7.40 -5.14
C ILE A 77 -22.65 6.16 -4.36
N THR A 78 -23.43 5.28 -4.98
CA THR A 78 -23.77 3.97 -4.38
C THR A 78 -22.51 3.08 -4.29
N PRO A 79 -22.11 2.63 -3.08
CA PRO A 79 -20.95 1.77 -2.94
C PRO A 79 -21.20 0.35 -3.48
N LEU A 80 -20.11 -0.29 -3.89
CA LEU A 80 -20.13 -1.71 -4.24
C LEU A 80 -20.18 -2.57 -2.98
N GLY A 81 -20.76 -3.77 -3.08
CA GLY A 81 -20.68 -4.76 -2.02
C GLY A 81 -19.24 -5.24 -1.77
N ASN A 82 -18.94 -5.66 -0.53
CA ASN A 82 -17.59 -6.06 -0.10
C ASN A 82 -16.92 -7.10 -1.03
N ARG A 83 -17.66 -8.12 -1.48
CA ARG A 83 -17.14 -9.14 -2.40
C ARG A 83 -16.74 -8.56 -3.76
N GLN A 84 -17.56 -7.67 -4.32
CA GLN A 84 -17.28 -6.99 -5.59
C GLN A 84 -16.11 -6.02 -5.44
N PHE A 85 -16.08 -5.25 -4.35
CA PHE A 85 -14.95 -4.38 -4.02
C PHE A 85 -13.64 -5.15 -3.95
N LYS A 86 -13.62 -6.28 -3.24
CA LYS A 86 -12.44 -7.16 -3.14
C LYS A 86 -11.95 -7.65 -4.50
N LYS A 87 -12.87 -8.08 -5.38
CA LYS A 87 -12.53 -8.50 -6.74
C LYS A 87 -11.87 -7.35 -7.52
N ASN A 88 -12.44 -6.15 -7.45
CA ASN A 88 -11.88 -4.96 -8.10
C ASN A 88 -10.49 -4.58 -7.55
N MET A 89 -10.29 -4.60 -6.23
CA MET A 89 -8.99 -4.34 -5.62
C MET A 89 -7.92 -5.34 -6.10
N GLN A 90 -8.28 -6.62 -6.21
CA GLN A 90 -7.37 -7.64 -6.75
C GLN A 90 -7.05 -7.40 -8.23
N LEU A 91 -8.05 -7.04 -9.05
CA LEU A 91 -7.85 -6.68 -10.47
C LEU A 91 -6.87 -5.51 -10.63
N LEU A 92 -6.96 -4.51 -9.74
CA LEU A 92 -6.04 -3.36 -9.73
C LEU A 92 -4.62 -3.71 -9.27
N GLY A 93 -4.39 -4.94 -8.79
CA GLY A 93 -3.09 -5.46 -8.36
C GLY A 93 -2.82 -5.33 -6.85
N PHE A 94 -3.83 -5.00 -6.05
CA PHE A 94 -3.72 -5.04 -4.59
C PHE A 94 -3.87 -6.47 -4.09
N VAL A 95 -2.77 -7.03 -3.59
CA VAL A 95 -2.74 -8.44 -3.18
C VAL A 95 -3.49 -8.61 -1.87
N TYR A 96 -4.47 -9.50 -1.85
CA TYR A 96 -5.15 -9.90 -0.62
C TYR A 96 -4.28 -10.88 0.17
N GLN A 97 -3.95 -10.51 1.40
CA GLN A 97 -3.23 -11.34 2.36
C GLN A 97 -4.19 -11.79 3.46
N LYS A 98 -4.35 -13.10 3.63
CA LYS A 98 -5.28 -13.68 4.60
C LYS A 98 -4.85 -13.40 6.05
N HIS A 99 -3.55 -13.44 6.31
CA HIS A 99 -2.96 -13.23 7.63
C HIS A 99 -1.80 -12.23 7.53
N HIS A 100 -2.02 -11.02 8.04
CA HIS A 100 -1.00 -9.99 8.17
C HIS A 100 -1.01 -9.43 9.59
N ARG A 101 0.17 -9.29 10.18
CA ARG A 101 0.34 -8.80 11.56
C ARG A 101 0.47 -7.28 11.53
N PHE A 102 -0.51 -6.59 12.09
CA PHE A 102 -0.45 -5.15 12.32
C PHE A 102 -0.02 -4.88 13.76
N TYR A 103 0.86 -3.89 13.92
CA TYR A 103 1.25 -3.39 15.23
C TYR A 103 0.11 -2.54 15.80
N ALA A 104 -0.35 -2.86 17.02
CA ALA A 104 -1.48 -2.21 17.66
C ALA A 104 -1.11 -1.46 18.95
N GLY A 105 0.18 -1.36 19.28
CA GLY A 105 0.68 -0.77 20.52
C GLY A 105 1.73 -1.65 21.20
N TYR A 106 2.18 -1.24 22.39
CA TYR A 106 3.24 -1.94 23.13
C TYR A 106 2.86 -3.40 23.37
N TYR A 107 3.67 -4.32 22.85
CA TYR A 107 3.45 -5.77 22.82
C TYR A 107 2.14 -6.29 22.20
N GLN A 108 1.29 -5.42 21.65
CA GLN A 108 0.02 -5.82 21.07
C GLN A 108 0.12 -5.94 19.55
N ASN A 109 -0.25 -7.11 19.05
CA ASN A 109 -0.22 -7.42 17.64
C ASN A 109 -1.58 -7.98 17.24
N LYS A 110 -2.15 -7.41 16.17
CA LYS A 110 -3.43 -7.85 15.64
C LYS A 110 -3.19 -8.52 14.29
N VAL A 111 -3.52 -9.80 14.19
CA VAL A 111 -3.45 -10.53 12.91
C VAL A 111 -4.80 -10.43 12.22
N THR A 112 -4.84 -9.82 11.05
CA THR A 112 -6.08 -9.67 10.26
C THR A 112 -5.79 -9.84 8.77
N THR A 113 -6.85 -9.76 7.96
CA THR A 113 -6.74 -9.72 6.51
C THR A 113 -6.26 -8.34 6.06
N ALA A 114 -5.40 -8.30 5.06
CA ALA A 114 -4.79 -7.07 4.56
C ALA A 114 -4.78 -7.00 3.04
N TYR A 115 -4.76 -5.78 2.52
CA TYR A 115 -4.30 -5.51 1.17
C TYR A 115 -2.84 -5.04 1.22
N LYS A 116 -2.02 -5.63 0.36
CA LYS A 116 -0.66 -5.14 0.08
C LYS A 116 -0.71 -4.04 -0.96
N ASN A 117 0.33 -3.21 -0.96
CA ASN A 117 0.60 -2.12 -1.91
C ASN A 117 -0.25 -0.87 -1.69
N ILE A 118 -0.96 -0.80 -0.56
CA ILE A 118 -1.88 0.27 -0.22
C ILE A 118 -1.72 0.69 1.23
N GLY A 119 -1.77 1.99 1.46
CA GLY A 119 -1.94 2.62 2.75
C GLY A 119 -3.11 3.59 2.70
N ILE A 120 -3.74 3.79 3.85
CA ILE A 120 -4.80 4.80 4.01
C ILE A 120 -4.18 5.96 4.79
N ARG A 121 -4.27 7.18 4.27
CA ARG A 121 -3.92 8.35 5.07
C ARG A 121 -5.02 8.51 6.10
N SER A 122 -4.66 8.44 7.38
CA SER A 122 -5.58 8.90 8.41
C SER A 122 -5.90 10.34 8.09
N GLN A 123 -7.18 10.68 7.96
CA GLN A 123 -7.57 12.07 8.07
C GLN A 123 -7.22 12.46 9.50
N THR A 124 -6.14 13.22 9.67
CA THR A 124 -5.95 14.00 10.90
C THR A 124 -7.21 14.85 10.98
N LYS A 125 -8.11 14.52 11.91
CA LYS A 125 -9.16 15.46 12.30
C LYS A 125 -8.39 16.67 12.81
N ASN A 126 -8.32 17.74 12.02
CA ASN A 126 -7.99 19.05 12.54
C ASN A 126 -9.06 19.32 13.60
N LYS A 127 -8.67 19.14 14.86
CA LYS A 127 -9.43 19.56 16.02
C LYS A 127 -9.21 21.06 16.20
#